data_AF-A0A4S1ZG66-F1
#
_entry.id   AF-A0A4S1ZG66-F1
#
_cell.length_a   1.000
_cell.length_b   1.000
_cell.length_c   1.000
_cell.angle_alpha   90.00
_cell.angle_beta   90.00
_cell.angle_gamma   90.00
#
_symmetry.space_group_name_H-M   'P 1'
#
loop_
_entity.id
_entity.type
_entity.pdbx_description
1 polymer ?
#
loop_
_entity_poly.entity_id
_entity_poly.type
_entity_poly.pdbx_seq_one_letter_code
_entity_poly.pdbx_strand_id
1 'polypeptide(L)'
;MHIAIAGNIGSGKTTLTQMLAKRYGWTPRYEPVDNNPYLSDFYGDMNRWSFNLQIFFLNKRFREVVEIAKSDDIIIQDRTIFEDARIFAPNLHAQGYMSDRDFANYSDLFDLMMSLVGMPDLMIYIRSTIPNLISQIEKRGRDYEQTMRIDYLTGLNNRYEEWIKNYKGNLIIIDGDTCKFGDNPKDFQKVTDMIDQNHLFGLF
;
A
#
# COMPACT_ATOMS: atom_id res chain seq x y z
N MET A 1 -4.79 -0.15 -17.95
CA MET A 1 -4.01 0.86 -17.20
C MET A 1 -4.15 0.58 -15.71
N HIS A 2 -3.06 0.69 -14.95
CA HIS A 2 -2.98 0.34 -13.53
C HIS A 2 -2.47 1.53 -12.72
N ILE A 3 -3.35 2.11 -11.90
CA ILE A 3 -3.01 3.11 -10.90
C ILE A 3 -2.91 2.43 -9.54
N ALA A 4 -1.84 2.71 -8.81
CA ALA A 4 -1.62 2.19 -7.47
C ALA A 4 -1.68 3.31 -6.43
N ILE A 5 -2.28 3.05 -5.28
CA ILE A 5 -2.19 3.91 -4.10
C ILE A 5 -1.34 3.24 -3.03
N ALA A 6 -0.25 3.90 -2.66
CA ALA A 6 0.64 3.48 -1.58
C ALA A 6 0.57 4.44 -0.39
N GLY A 7 0.90 3.93 0.79
CA GLY A 7 0.89 4.73 2.01
C GLY A 7 0.79 3.86 3.25
N ASN A 8 1.25 4.40 4.37
CA ASN A 8 1.30 3.66 5.63
C ASN A 8 -0.12 3.35 6.17
N ILE A 9 -0.21 2.52 7.21
CA ILE A 9 -1.47 2.23 7.89
C ILE A 9 -2.04 3.54 8.45
N GLY A 10 -3.31 3.84 8.16
CA GLY A 10 -3.95 5.10 8.54
C GLY A 10 -3.80 6.26 7.53
N SER A 11 -3.11 6.09 6.40
CA SER A 11 -2.89 7.20 5.46
C SER A 11 -4.11 7.60 4.60
N GLY A 12 -5.22 6.85 4.65
CA GLY A 12 -6.41 7.15 3.84
C GLY A 12 -6.44 6.55 2.42
N LYS A 13 -5.61 5.53 2.14
CA LYS A 13 -5.56 4.85 0.81
C LYS A 13 -6.93 4.37 0.33
N THR A 14 -7.67 3.64 1.17
CA THR A 14 -9.00 3.10 0.82
C THR A 14 -9.97 4.23 0.46
N THR A 15 -9.96 5.32 1.23
CA THR A 15 -10.76 6.51 0.96
C THR A 15 -10.41 7.11 -0.41
N LEU A 16 -9.13 7.33 -0.68
CA LEU A 16 -8.71 7.90 -1.96
C LEU A 16 -9.04 6.98 -3.14
N THR A 17 -8.88 5.67 -2.96
CA THR A 17 -9.23 4.64 -3.96
C THR A 17 -10.71 4.74 -4.34
N GLN A 18 -11.60 4.78 -3.33
CA GLN A 18 -13.04 4.90 -3.53
C GLN A 18 -13.42 6.20 -4.26
N MET A 19 -12.82 7.32 -3.86
CA MET A 19 -13.11 8.62 -4.43
C MET A 19 -12.67 8.72 -5.90
N LEU A 20 -11.46 8.24 -6.22
CA LEU A 20 -10.93 8.23 -7.58
C LEU A 20 -11.70 7.25 -8.48
N ALA A 21 -12.00 6.05 -7.99
CA ALA A 21 -12.84 5.08 -8.70
C ALA A 21 -14.19 5.69 -9.07
N LYS A 22 -14.84 6.40 -8.14
CA LYS A 22 -16.10 7.11 -8.40
C LYS A 22 -15.94 8.27 -9.39
N ARG A 23 -14.85 9.04 -9.30
CA ARG A 23 -14.60 10.23 -10.14
C ARG A 23 -14.36 9.89 -11.61
N TYR A 24 -13.62 8.81 -11.85
CA TYR A 24 -13.13 8.44 -13.18
C TYR A 24 -13.79 7.17 -13.75
N GLY A 25 -14.62 6.48 -12.97
CA GLY A 25 -15.23 5.21 -13.39
C GLY A 25 -14.23 4.05 -13.45
N TRP A 26 -13.12 4.13 -12.73
CA TRP A 26 -12.11 3.07 -12.67
C TRP A 26 -12.57 1.90 -11.79
N THR A 27 -12.12 0.69 -12.13
CA THR A 27 -12.41 -0.52 -11.36
C THR A 27 -11.52 -0.56 -10.11
N PRO A 28 -12.06 -0.48 -8.88
CA PRO A 28 -11.25 -0.52 -7.68
C PRO A 28 -10.86 -1.96 -7.29
N ARG A 29 -9.63 -2.13 -6.80
CA ARG A 29 -9.14 -3.34 -6.12
C ARG A 29 -8.72 -2.97 -4.71
N TYR A 30 -9.33 -3.58 -3.71
CA TYR A 30 -9.09 -3.27 -2.31
C TYR A 30 -8.21 -4.32 -1.64
N GLU A 31 -7.45 -3.92 -0.63
CA GLU A 31 -6.68 -4.84 0.20
C GLU A 31 -7.61 -5.90 0.83
N PRO A 32 -7.32 -7.21 0.67
CA PRO A 32 -8.11 -8.28 1.25
C PRO A 32 -7.83 -8.40 2.75
N VAL A 33 -8.34 -7.45 3.53
CA VAL A 33 -8.25 -7.44 5.00
C VAL A 33 -9.31 -8.33 5.65
N ASP A 34 -10.48 -8.44 5.02
CA ASP A 34 -11.61 -9.23 5.54
C ASP A 34 -11.36 -10.72 5.29
N ASN A 35 -11.65 -11.56 6.30
CA ASN A 35 -11.42 -13.01 6.29
C ASN A 35 -9.96 -13.46 6.10
N ASN A 36 -8.98 -12.63 6.48
CA ASN A 36 -7.58 -13.06 6.51
C ASN A 36 -7.34 -14.03 7.71
N PRO A 37 -6.98 -15.30 7.46
CA PRO A 37 -6.85 -16.30 8.51
C PRO A 37 -5.62 -16.08 9.41
N TYR A 38 -4.69 -15.20 9.05
CA TYR A 38 -3.45 -14.97 9.78
C TYR A 38 -3.41 -13.63 10.52
N LEU A 39 -4.32 -12.70 10.24
CA LEU A 39 -4.18 -11.32 10.72
C LEU A 39 -4.34 -11.22 12.24
N SER A 40 -5.37 -11.88 12.80
CA SER A 40 -5.59 -11.94 14.25
C SER A 40 -4.40 -12.60 14.95
N ASP A 41 -3.96 -13.75 14.43
CA ASP A 41 -2.85 -14.52 14.97
C ASP A 41 -1.52 -13.75 14.91
N PHE A 42 -1.29 -12.99 13.84
CA PHE A 42 -0.12 -12.13 13.69
C PHE A 42 -0.03 -11.05 14.76
N TYR A 43 -1.14 -10.39 15.08
CA TYR A 43 -1.14 -9.41 16.16
C TYR A 43 -1.03 -10.06 17.55
N GLY A 44 -1.38 -11.34 17.69
CA GLY A 44 -1.15 -12.13 18.90
C GLY A 44 0.31 -12.59 19.07
N ASP A 45 0.98 -13.00 17.98
CA ASP A 45 2.37 -13.45 17.97
C ASP A 45 3.05 -13.17 16.61
N MET A 46 3.69 -12.01 16.50
CA MET A 46 4.38 -11.61 15.28
C MET A 46 5.56 -12.52 14.95
N ASN A 47 6.27 -13.08 15.93
CA ASN A 47 7.41 -13.97 15.66
C ASN A 47 6.94 -15.26 14.96
N ARG A 48 5.80 -15.79 15.40
CA ARG A 48 5.26 -17.03 14.82
C ARG A 48 4.64 -16.81 13.45
N TRP A 49 3.97 -15.69 13.22
CA TRP A 49 3.03 -15.54 12.11
C TRP A 49 3.46 -14.54 11.03
N SER A 50 4.54 -13.77 11.23
CA SER A 50 5.06 -12.81 10.23
C SER A 50 5.23 -13.43 8.85
N PHE A 51 6.00 -14.51 8.73
CA PHE A 51 6.25 -15.14 7.44
C PHE A 51 4.97 -15.67 6.79
N ASN A 52 4.12 -16.35 7.55
CA ASN A 52 2.85 -16.90 7.06
C ASN A 52 1.92 -15.80 6.52
N LEU A 53 1.77 -14.70 7.27
CA LEU A 53 0.96 -13.56 6.85
C LEU A 53 1.52 -12.91 5.58
N GLN A 54 2.84 -12.69 5.51
CA GLN A 54 3.47 -12.07 4.34
C GLN A 54 3.36 -12.95 3.09
N ILE A 55 3.51 -14.28 3.20
CA ILE A 55 3.30 -15.20 2.08
C ILE A 55 1.83 -15.21 1.62
N PHE A 56 0.88 -15.16 2.57
CA PHE A 56 -0.54 -15.07 2.22
C PHE A 56 -0.84 -13.81 1.40
N PHE A 57 -0.38 -12.64 1.87
CA PHE A 57 -0.57 -11.39 1.13
C PHE A 57 0.14 -11.41 -0.22
N LEU A 58 1.38 -11.89 -0.27
CA LEU A 58 2.16 -11.99 -1.51
C LEU A 58 1.41 -12.80 -2.58
N ASN A 59 0.88 -13.97 -2.23
CA ASN A 59 0.09 -14.81 -3.15
C ASN A 59 -1.18 -14.11 -3.63
N LYS A 60 -1.94 -13.49 -2.72
CA LYS A 60 -3.18 -12.77 -3.07
C LYS A 60 -2.89 -11.60 -4.00
N ARG A 61 -1.91 -10.76 -3.67
CA ARG A 61 -1.54 -9.60 -4.50
C ARG A 61 -0.93 -10.01 -5.83
N PHE A 62 -0.15 -11.08 -5.88
CA PHE A 62 0.36 -11.56 -7.16
C PHE A 62 -0.76 -12.01 -8.11
N ARG A 63 -1.77 -12.71 -7.60
CA ARG A 63 -2.96 -13.07 -8.41
C ARG A 63 -3.66 -11.82 -8.95
N GLU A 64 -3.86 -10.81 -8.11
CA GLU A 64 -4.45 -9.54 -8.53
C GLU A 64 -3.63 -8.85 -9.61
N VAL A 65 -2.30 -8.77 -9.45
CA VAL A 65 -1.44 -8.13 -10.46
C VAL A 65 -1.50 -8.89 -11.80
N VAL A 66 -1.55 -10.22 -11.77
CA VAL A 66 -1.73 -11.04 -12.99
C VAL A 66 -3.10 -10.81 -13.64
N GLU A 67 -4.16 -10.65 -12.85
CA GLU A 67 -5.51 -10.32 -13.35
C GLU A 67 -5.53 -8.91 -13.95
N ILE A 68 -4.91 -7.93 -13.29
CA ILE A 68 -4.77 -6.56 -13.77
C ILE A 68 -4.05 -6.52 -15.12
N ALA A 69 -2.94 -7.26 -15.24
CA ALA A 69 -2.16 -7.34 -16.48
C ALA A 69 -2.92 -7.95 -17.66
N LYS A 70 -4.01 -8.69 -17.41
CA LYS A 70 -4.88 -9.30 -18.43
C LYS A 70 -6.18 -8.52 -18.68
N SER A 71 -6.40 -7.44 -17.93
CA SER A 71 -7.62 -6.66 -18.01
C SER A 71 -7.49 -5.50 -18.99
N ASP A 72 -8.55 -5.24 -19.75
CA ASP A 72 -8.68 -4.03 -20.57
C ASP A 72 -9.17 -2.82 -19.75
N ASP A 73 -9.66 -3.05 -18.53
CA ASP A 73 -10.13 -1.98 -17.64
C ASP A 73 -9.00 -1.08 -17.13
N ILE A 74 -9.37 0.16 -16.78
CA ILE A 74 -8.53 1.00 -15.93
C ILE A 74 -8.77 0.61 -14.48
N ILE A 75 -7.72 0.13 -13.82
CA ILE A 75 -7.78 -0.38 -12.45
C ILE A 75 -7.07 0.56 -11.51
N ILE A 76 -7.71 0.85 -10.37
CA ILE A 76 -7.07 1.52 -9.24
C ILE A 76 -6.96 0.56 -8.05
N GLN A 77 -5.75 0.39 -7.54
CA GLN A 77 -5.44 -0.58 -6.49
C GLN A 77 -5.08 0.10 -5.16
N ASP A 78 -5.79 -0.26 -4.10
CA ASP A 78 -5.43 0.05 -2.71
C ASP A 78 -4.34 -0.94 -2.27
N ARG A 79 -3.12 -0.42 -2.12
CA ARG A 79 -1.91 -1.13 -1.71
C ARG A 79 -1.38 -2.13 -2.75
N THR A 80 -0.08 -2.04 -3.02
CA THR A 80 0.59 -2.87 -4.05
C THR A 80 1.38 -4.03 -3.49
N ILE A 81 1.69 -5.02 -4.32
CA ILE A 81 2.63 -6.11 -3.98
C ILE A 81 4.00 -5.59 -3.52
N PHE A 82 4.44 -4.42 -4.01
CA PHE A 82 5.70 -3.80 -3.61
C PHE A 82 5.73 -3.41 -2.14
N GLU A 83 4.60 -3.00 -1.57
CA GLU A 83 4.55 -2.61 -0.17
C GLU A 83 4.82 -3.81 0.74
N ASP A 84 4.33 -5.01 0.41
CA ASP A 84 4.64 -6.21 1.18
C ASP A 84 6.15 -6.47 1.18
N ALA A 85 6.78 -6.40 0.00
CA ALA A 85 8.16 -6.81 -0.17
C ALA A 85 9.21 -5.75 0.15
N ARG A 86 8.87 -4.46 0.03
CA ARG A 86 9.79 -3.35 0.27
C ARG A 86 9.56 -2.68 1.62
N ILE A 87 8.37 -2.84 2.21
CA ILE A 87 8.00 -2.19 3.47
C ILE A 87 7.79 -3.23 4.56
N PHE A 88 6.79 -4.10 4.45
CA PHE A 88 6.36 -4.96 5.56
C PHE A 88 7.35 -6.07 5.86
N ALA A 89 7.70 -6.93 4.89
CA ALA A 89 8.62 -8.03 5.12
C ALA A 89 10.01 -7.55 5.60
N PRO A 90 10.63 -6.51 4.99
CA PRO A 90 11.89 -5.95 5.51
C PRO A 90 11.75 -5.37 6.93
N ASN A 91 10.60 -4.77 7.27
CA ASN A 91 10.37 -4.26 8.63
C ASN A 91 10.30 -5.38 9.65
N LEU A 92 9.55 -6.43 9.34
CA LEU A 92 9.43 -7.61 10.21
C LEU A 92 10.79 -8.28 10.40
N HIS A 93 11.57 -8.40 9.33
CA HIS A 93 12.94 -8.93 9.39
C HIS A 93 13.85 -8.06 10.29
N ALA A 94 13.91 -6.75 10.06
CA ALA A 94 14.78 -5.88 10.85
C ALA A 94 14.38 -5.77 12.34
N GLN A 95 13.10 -6.00 12.66
CA GLN A 95 12.62 -6.05 14.04
C GLN A 95 12.74 -7.44 14.69
N GLY A 96 13.29 -8.43 13.98
CA GLY A 96 13.51 -9.78 14.49
C GLY A 96 12.28 -10.68 14.45
N TYR A 97 11.17 -10.23 13.85
CA TYR A 97 9.92 -11.00 13.73
C TYR A 97 9.92 -11.98 12.56
N MET A 98 10.90 -11.88 11.65
CA MET A 98 11.12 -12.80 10.54
C MET A 98 12.59 -13.20 10.51
N SER A 99 12.89 -14.49 10.40
CA SER A 99 14.26 -14.99 10.37
C SER A 99 14.96 -14.64 9.05
N ASP A 100 16.30 -14.62 9.04
CA ASP A 100 17.08 -14.42 7.80
C ASP A 100 16.72 -15.44 6.71
N ARG A 101 16.46 -16.69 7.12
CA ARG A 101 16.08 -17.78 6.22
C ARG A 101 14.71 -17.53 5.58
N ASP A 102 13.75 -17.12 6.38
CA ASP A 102 12.38 -16.87 5.92
C ASP A 102 12.31 -15.60 5.07
N PHE A 103 13.06 -14.56 5.46
CA PHE A 103 13.15 -13.33 4.69
C PHE A 103 13.82 -13.57 3.32
N ALA A 104 14.93 -14.31 3.27
CA ALA A 104 15.58 -14.68 2.00
C ALA A 104 14.62 -15.47 1.08
N ASN A 105 13.92 -16.47 1.62
CA ASN A 105 12.93 -17.24 0.85
C ASN A 105 11.78 -16.35 0.35
N TYR A 106 11.26 -15.48 1.21
CA TYR A 106 10.23 -14.52 0.81
C TYR A 106 10.72 -13.59 -0.31
N SER A 107 11.94 -13.06 -0.21
CA SER A 107 12.54 -12.18 -1.22
C SER A 107 12.72 -12.90 -2.56
N ASP A 108 13.29 -14.11 -2.56
CA ASP A 108 13.46 -14.92 -3.77
C ASP A 108 12.12 -15.20 -4.46
N LEU A 109 11.08 -15.51 -3.68
CA LEU A 109 9.74 -15.75 -4.19
C LEU A 109 9.12 -14.48 -4.79
N PHE A 110 9.27 -13.34 -4.12
CA PHE A 110 8.80 -12.05 -4.63
C PHE A 110 9.51 -11.68 -5.94
N ASP A 111 10.83 -11.83 -6.01
CA ASP A 111 11.60 -11.48 -7.22
C ASP A 111 11.22 -12.39 -8.41
N LEU A 112 11.01 -13.68 -8.16
CA LEU A 112 10.50 -14.61 -9.18
C LEU A 112 9.12 -14.18 -9.68
N MET A 113 8.19 -13.86 -8.77
CA MET A 113 6.84 -13.41 -9.12
C MET A 113 6.89 -12.10 -9.92
N MET A 114 7.69 -11.13 -9.48
CA MET A 114 7.82 -9.85 -10.16
C MET A 114 8.48 -9.94 -11.54
N SER A 115 9.23 -11.00 -11.83
CA SER A 115 9.73 -11.24 -13.19
C SER A 115 8.63 -11.48 -14.22
N LEU A 116 7.41 -11.78 -13.77
CA LEU A 116 6.26 -12.13 -14.61
C LEU A 116 5.23 -11.00 -14.78
N VAL A 117 5.40 -9.88 -14.06
CA VAL A 117 4.40 -8.79 -14.01
C VAL A 117 5.06 -7.41 -14.04
N GLY A 118 4.32 -6.42 -14.52
CA GLY A 118 4.78 -5.03 -14.64
C GLY A 118 4.61 -4.18 -13.37
N MET A 119 5.26 -3.02 -13.38
CA MET A 119 4.98 -1.93 -12.45
C MET A 119 3.64 -1.25 -12.80
N PRO A 120 2.98 -0.57 -11.84
CA PRO A 120 1.83 0.29 -12.15
C PRO A 120 2.25 1.44 -13.08
N ASP A 121 1.31 1.88 -13.90
CA ASP A 121 1.47 3.03 -14.81
C ASP A 121 1.64 4.35 -14.04
N LEU A 122 1.02 4.44 -12.85
CA LEU A 122 1.15 5.54 -11.90
C LEU A 122 1.07 5.02 -10.46
N MET A 123 2.03 5.45 -9.63
CA MET A 123 1.97 5.31 -8.18
C MET A 123 1.54 6.64 -7.54
N ILE A 124 0.55 6.60 -6.66
CA ILE A 124 0.13 7.71 -5.81
C ILE A 124 0.54 7.36 -4.38
N TYR A 125 1.55 8.03 -3.85
CA TYR A 125 2.02 7.85 -2.49
C TYR A 125 1.41 8.90 -1.56
N ILE A 126 0.65 8.46 -0.56
CA ILE A 126 0.16 9.32 0.51
C ILE A 126 1.21 9.34 1.63
N ARG A 127 2.04 10.39 1.64
CA ARG A 127 3.01 10.66 2.69
C ARG A 127 2.28 11.21 3.90
N SER A 128 2.56 10.70 5.09
CA SER A 128 1.94 11.22 6.32
C SER A 128 2.86 11.08 7.52
N THR A 129 2.78 12.01 8.45
CA THR A 129 3.50 11.94 9.72
C THR A 129 2.89 10.90 10.66
N ILE A 130 3.70 10.35 11.56
CA ILE A 130 3.26 9.38 12.59
C ILE A 130 2.08 9.92 13.42
N PRO A 131 2.09 11.16 13.93
CA PRO A 131 0.94 11.71 14.64
C PRO A 131 -0.36 11.72 13.83
N ASN A 132 -0.29 12.09 12.53
CA ASN A 132 -1.47 12.07 11.67
C ASN A 132 -1.97 10.64 11.42
N LEU A 133 -1.06 9.68 11.19
CA LEU A 133 -1.43 8.27 11.01
C LEU A 133 -2.11 7.68 12.26
N ILE A 134 -1.58 7.94 13.45
CA ILE A 134 -2.17 7.50 14.72
C ILE A 134 -3.58 8.07 14.86
N SER A 135 -3.76 9.37 14.64
CA SER A 135 -5.07 10.02 14.72
C SER A 135 -6.11 9.37 13.78
N GLN A 136 -5.70 8.97 12.57
CA GLN A 136 -6.58 8.28 11.62
C GLN A 136 -6.89 6.83 12.03
N ILE A 137 -5.91 6.11 12.59
CA ILE A 137 -6.09 4.74 13.10
C ILE A 137 -7.09 4.74 14.25
N GLU A 138 -6.95 5.67 15.19
CA GLU A 138 -7.87 5.85 16.33
C GLU A 138 -9.29 6.18 15.85
N LYS A 139 -9.43 7.11 14.89
CA LYS A 139 -10.72 7.47 14.29
C LYS A 139 -11.41 6.27 13.61
N ARG A 140 -10.63 5.35 13.02
CA ARG A 140 -11.15 4.16 12.32
C ARG A 140 -11.57 3.04 13.27
N GLY A 141 -10.92 2.92 14.43
CA GLY A 141 -11.37 2.04 15.52
C GLY A 141 -11.31 0.54 15.23
N ARG A 142 -10.33 0.05 14.45
CA ARG A 142 -10.12 -1.40 14.27
C ARG A 142 -9.39 -1.98 15.48
N ASP A 143 -10.00 -2.95 16.16
CA ASP A 143 -9.51 -3.52 17.43
C ASP A 143 -8.04 -3.99 17.36
N TYR A 144 -7.64 -4.64 16.26
CA TYR A 144 -6.28 -5.15 16.07
C TYR A 144 -5.23 -4.08 15.73
N GLU A 145 -5.65 -2.88 15.30
CA GLU A 145 -4.71 -1.79 14.99
C GLU A 145 -4.41 -0.93 16.24
N GLN A 146 -5.30 -0.93 17.25
CA GLN A 146 -5.12 -0.14 18.47
C GLN A 146 -3.98 -0.63 19.36
N THR A 147 -3.61 -1.91 19.26
CA THR A 147 -2.48 -2.50 19.98
C THR A 147 -1.15 -2.34 19.25
N MET A 148 -1.16 -1.77 18.04
CA MET A 148 0.03 -1.59 17.23
C MET A 148 0.98 -0.59 17.88
N ARG A 149 2.22 -1.01 18.06
CA ARG A 149 3.24 -0.17 18.68
C ARG A 149 3.70 0.95 17.74
N ILE A 150 4.01 2.11 18.32
CA ILE A 150 4.47 3.30 17.57
C ILE A 150 5.81 3.05 16.87
N ASP A 151 6.71 2.25 17.48
CA ASP A 151 7.99 1.84 16.88
C ASP A 151 7.78 1.04 15.58
N TYR A 152 6.79 0.14 15.56
CA TYR A 152 6.40 -0.60 14.37
C TYR A 152 5.93 0.34 13.26
N LEU A 153 4.99 1.24 13.56
CA LEU A 153 4.47 2.20 12.58
C LEU A 153 5.56 3.14 12.04
N THR A 154 6.49 3.54 12.92
CA THR A 154 7.66 4.36 12.57
C THR A 154 8.61 3.62 11.64
N GLY A 155 8.89 2.34 11.93
CA GLY A 155 9.69 1.47 11.07
C GLY A 155 9.11 1.36 9.66
N LEU A 156 7.79 1.16 9.55
CA LEU A 156 7.11 1.16 8.25
C LEU A 156 7.28 2.52 7.54
N ASN A 157 7.09 3.63 8.26
CA ASN A 157 7.16 4.96 7.67
C ASN A 157 8.54 5.27 7.09
N ASN A 158 9.62 4.93 7.81
CA ASN A 158 10.98 5.12 7.34
C ASN A 158 11.24 4.32 6.05
N ARG A 159 10.69 3.11 5.95
CA ARG A 159 10.82 2.28 4.74
C ARG A 159 10.06 2.84 3.56
N TYR A 160 8.89 3.45 3.78
CA TYR A 160 8.21 4.17 2.70
C TYR A 160 9.08 5.30 2.19
N GLU A 161 9.67 6.10 3.08
CA GLU A 161 10.57 7.18 2.69
C GLU A 161 11.78 6.68 1.88
N GLU A 162 12.39 5.57 2.28
CA GLU A 162 13.52 4.96 1.56
C GLU A 162 13.10 4.38 0.20
N TRP A 163 11.97 3.70 0.14
CA TRP A 163 11.45 3.11 -1.10
C TRP A 163 11.09 4.18 -2.11
N ILE A 164 10.38 5.23 -1.67
CA ILE A 164 9.91 6.32 -2.53
C ILE A 164 11.06 7.14 -3.09
N LYS A 165 12.14 7.38 -2.33
CA LYS A 165 13.36 8.07 -2.83
C LYS A 165 13.98 7.38 -4.05
N ASN A 166 13.85 6.06 -4.14
CA ASN A 166 14.47 5.24 -5.18
C ASN A 166 13.49 4.74 -6.24
N TYR A 167 12.20 5.11 -6.14
CA TYR A 167 11.18 4.68 -7.08
C TYR A 167 11.45 5.23 -8.49
N LYS A 168 11.32 4.37 -9.50
CA LYS A 168 11.70 4.69 -10.89
C LYS A 168 10.50 4.89 -11.83
N GLY A 169 9.29 4.61 -11.38
CA GLY A 169 8.07 4.81 -12.16
C GLY A 169 7.47 6.21 -12.00
N ASN A 170 6.34 6.45 -12.66
CA ASN A 170 5.57 7.67 -12.48
C ASN A 170 5.03 7.74 -11.05
N LEU A 171 5.26 8.86 -10.37
CA LEU A 171 4.95 9.03 -8.97
C LEU A 171 4.32 10.38 -8.69
N ILE A 172 3.18 10.35 -8.01
CA ILE A 172 2.57 11.52 -7.36
C ILE A 172 2.70 11.34 -5.84
N ILE A 173 3.18 12.37 -5.16
CA ILE A 173 3.22 12.39 -3.69
C ILE A 173 2.13 13.35 -3.20
N ILE A 174 1.24 12.83 -2.37
CA ILE A 174 0.21 13.60 -1.66
C ILE A 174 0.65 13.73 -0.21
N ASP A 175 0.67 14.97 0.29
CA ASP A 175 0.86 15.23 1.71
C ASP A 175 -0.47 15.01 2.46
N GLY A 176 -0.60 13.87 3.14
CA GLY A 176 -1.79 13.51 3.90
C GLY A 176 -1.96 14.29 5.22
N ASP A 177 -0.96 15.06 5.66
CA ASP A 177 -1.09 15.95 6.81
C ASP A 177 -1.88 17.21 6.42
N THR A 178 -1.70 17.71 5.20
CA THR A 178 -2.32 18.96 4.74
C THR A 178 -3.44 18.77 3.73
N CYS A 179 -3.37 17.75 2.86
CA CYS A 179 -4.37 17.44 1.85
C CYS A 179 -5.46 16.53 2.44
N LYS A 180 -6.53 17.12 2.99
CA LYS A 180 -7.63 16.36 3.62
C LYS A 180 -8.71 16.00 2.60
N PHE A 181 -8.33 15.26 1.55
CA PHE A 181 -9.21 14.92 0.43
C PHE A 181 -10.52 14.23 0.86
N GLY A 182 -10.53 13.47 1.97
CA GLY A 182 -11.75 12.83 2.49
C GLY A 182 -12.79 13.80 3.05
N ASP A 183 -12.35 14.96 3.58
CA ASP A 183 -13.20 15.93 4.28
C ASP A 183 -13.34 17.26 3.50
N ASN A 184 -12.42 17.53 2.56
CA ASN A 184 -12.34 18.79 1.81
C ASN A 184 -12.36 18.54 0.28
N PRO A 185 -13.47 18.86 -0.41
CA PRO A 185 -13.59 18.69 -1.86
C PRO A 185 -12.53 19.46 -2.66
N LYS A 186 -12.03 20.60 -2.16
CA LYS A 186 -10.96 21.35 -2.83
C LYS A 186 -9.64 20.60 -2.80
N ASP A 187 -9.36 19.88 -1.72
CA ASP A 187 -8.15 19.08 -1.63
C ASP A 187 -8.24 17.85 -2.51
N PHE A 188 -9.41 17.21 -2.61
CA PHE A 188 -9.62 16.15 -3.60
C PHE A 188 -9.46 16.66 -5.04
N GLN A 189 -9.96 17.85 -5.35
CA GLN A 189 -9.78 18.47 -6.67
C GLN A 189 -8.29 18.67 -7.00
N LYS A 190 -7.46 19.12 -6.04
CA LYS A 190 -6.01 19.22 -6.26
C LYS A 190 -5.40 17.88 -6.64
N VAL A 191 -5.83 16.79 -5.99
CA VAL A 191 -5.34 15.44 -6.31
C VAL A 191 -5.73 15.05 -7.74
N THR A 192 -6.98 15.28 -8.15
CA THR A 192 -7.42 15.00 -9.52
C THR A 192 -6.71 15.87 -10.54
N ASP A 193 -6.44 17.14 -10.24
CA ASP A 193 -5.70 18.04 -11.12
C ASP A 193 -4.25 17.55 -11.32
N MET A 194 -3.59 17.07 -10.27
CA MET A 194 -2.24 16.48 -10.36
C MET A 194 -2.23 15.22 -11.23
N ILE A 195 -3.25 14.37 -11.09
CA ILE A 195 -3.44 13.15 -11.89
C ILE A 195 -3.64 13.53 -13.35
N ASP A 196 -4.61 14.41 -13.63
CA ASP A 196 -4.95 14.84 -14.98
C ASP A 196 -3.77 15.53 -15.66
N GLN A 197 -3.03 16.40 -14.96
CA GLN A 197 -1.82 17.04 -15.52
C GLN A 197 -0.72 16.04 -15.84
N ASN A 198 -0.48 15.04 -14.98
CA ASN A 198 0.52 14.00 -15.27
C ASN A 198 0.09 13.07 -16.41
N HIS A 199 -1.21 12.82 -16.58
CA HIS A 199 -1.73 11.96 -17.64
C HIS A 199 -1.92 12.68 -19.00
N LEU A 200 -2.14 14.00 -18.99
CA LEU A 200 -2.30 14.81 -20.22
C LEU A 200 -1.02 14.97 -21.04
N PHE A 201 0.16 14.70 -20.48
CA PHE A 201 1.45 14.79 -21.20
C PHE A 201 2.02 13.45 -21.69
N GLY A 202 1.27 12.34 -21.56
CA GLY A 202 1.75 11.01 -21.94
C GLY A 202 0.82 10.16 -22.79
N LEU A 203 -0.48 10.47 -22.87
CA LEU A 203 -1.47 9.69 -23.64
C LEU A 203 -2.59 10.60 -24.19
N PHE A 204 -2.23 11.51 -25.10
CA PHE A 204 -3.02 11.96 -26.26
C PHE A 204 -2.08 12.44 -27.36
#